data_AF-A0AA36LPD3-F1
#
_entry.id   AF-A0AA36LPD3-F1
#
_cell.length_a   1.000
_cell.length_b   1.000
_cell.length_c   1.000
_cell.angle_alpha   90.00
_cell.angle_beta   90.00
_cell.angle_gamma   90.00
#
_symmetry.space_group_name_H-M   'P 1'
#
loop_
_entity.id
_entity.type
_entity.pdbx_description
1 polymer ?
#
loop_
_entity_poly.entity_id
_entity_poly.type
_entity_poly.pdbx_seq_one_letter_code
_entity_poly.pdbx_strand_id
1 'polypeptide(L)'
;MSSIDSVDSIDSDFYKKNQLISWEKGLLDGKFHIIHAISSEQGLAINKCTSPFVGDRFEKVVSKWDIMSGSLVSYSEGKGRGAFPTHLVLEIPYQNILGTHFADVCFPNHAGKSSLFCNFFGNLCGNKATGKLKRPYSLVDKINKGKQANGLYLETSYRILENFHDFIEGMEPDIHNEILIVCKPNILIIEDVPSTDEIKLKDIVYDVDNASFKNIKKDVLTIKKIAVANDLKTVTFIFNNKRVIPFEKKHICIYDEIRKIFGAPIYSSFKQRLVTENNFLNKPRKAVGLSNAYHPLGLNRDIAVFSVNGKPIVGDSVKVTNDW
;
A
#
# COMPACT_ATOMS: atom_id res chain seq x y z
N MET A 1 47.20 -9.42 -2.49
CA MET A 1 46.46 -8.45 -3.32
C MET A 1 45.83 -9.25 -4.44
N SER A 2 44.63 -9.78 -4.22
CA SER A 2 43.91 -10.61 -5.20
C SER A 2 42.75 -9.81 -5.78
N SER A 3 42.84 -9.51 -7.07
CA SER A 3 41.89 -8.79 -7.90
C SER A 3 40.74 -9.67 -8.38
N ILE A 4 40.04 -10.37 -7.49
CA ILE A 4 38.95 -11.29 -7.85
C ILE A 4 37.54 -10.67 -7.65
N ASP A 5 37.40 -9.54 -6.95
CA ASP A 5 36.07 -8.95 -6.66
C ASP A 5 35.44 -8.14 -7.81
N SER A 6 36.12 -8.00 -8.96
CA SER A 6 35.70 -7.04 -10.00
C SER A 6 34.90 -7.62 -11.17
N VAL A 7 34.92 -8.93 -11.40
CA VAL A 7 34.21 -9.53 -12.56
C VAL A 7 32.79 -9.99 -12.16
N ASP A 8 32.62 -10.55 -10.96
CA ASP A 8 31.31 -10.96 -10.44
C ASP A 8 30.38 -9.77 -10.09
N SER A 9 30.95 -8.59 -9.81
CA SER A 9 30.18 -7.38 -9.47
C SER A 9 29.60 -6.67 -10.70
N ILE A 10 30.32 -6.66 -11.82
CA ILE A 10 29.90 -6.01 -13.07
C ILE A 10 28.72 -6.77 -13.72
N ASP A 11 28.78 -8.12 -13.76
CA ASP A 11 27.69 -8.95 -14.27
C ASP A 11 26.43 -8.86 -13.37
N SER A 12 26.63 -8.73 -12.05
CA SER A 12 25.58 -8.49 -11.07
C SER A 12 24.85 -7.17 -11.32
N ASP A 13 25.58 -6.08 -11.55
CA ASP A 13 24.99 -4.74 -11.65
C ASP A 13 24.36 -4.49 -13.02
N PHE A 14 24.93 -5.04 -14.08
CA PHE A 14 24.29 -5.09 -15.39
C PHE A 14 22.94 -5.84 -15.33
N TYR A 15 22.91 -7.00 -14.68
CA TYR A 15 21.67 -7.76 -14.49
C TYR A 15 20.64 -6.95 -13.72
N LYS A 16 21.01 -6.38 -12.55
CA LYS A 16 20.10 -5.55 -11.74
C LYS A 16 19.58 -4.34 -12.48
N LYS A 17 20.43 -3.66 -13.26
CA LYS A 17 20.02 -2.54 -14.12
C LYS A 17 18.93 -2.95 -15.10
N ASN A 18 19.09 -4.10 -15.77
CA ASN A 18 18.07 -4.59 -16.70
C ASN A 18 16.75 -4.94 -15.98
N GLN A 19 16.83 -5.49 -14.77
CA GLN A 19 15.63 -5.74 -13.98
C GLN A 19 14.94 -4.43 -13.58
N LEU A 20 15.68 -3.45 -13.10
CA LEU A 20 15.17 -2.11 -12.80
C LEU A 20 14.49 -1.44 -14.01
N ILE A 21 15.06 -1.57 -15.22
CA ILE A 21 14.44 -1.08 -16.46
C ILE A 21 13.15 -1.87 -16.79
N SER A 22 13.11 -3.17 -16.50
CA SER A 22 11.89 -3.98 -16.63
C SER A 22 10.78 -3.45 -15.70
N TRP A 23 11.14 -3.10 -14.47
CA TRP A 23 10.22 -2.48 -13.50
C TRP A 23 9.74 -1.10 -13.94
N GLU A 24 10.63 -0.26 -14.47
CA GLU A 24 10.24 1.03 -15.06
C GLU A 24 9.15 0.82 -16.13
N LYS A 25 9.40 -0.05 -17.10
CA LYS A 25 8.46 -0.36 -18.19
C LYS A 25 7.16 -0.95 -17.68
N GLY A 26 7.23 -1.86 -16.72
CA GLY A 26 6.06 -2.52 -16.14
C GLY A 26 5.14 -1.57 -15.38
N LEU A 27 5.70 -0.55 -14.73
CA LEU A 27 4.92 0.45 -13.99
C LEU A 27 4.34 1.56 -14.88
N LEU A 28 4.88 1.77 -16.09
CA LEU A 28 4.41 2.82 -17.01
C LEU A 28 2.99 2.60 -17.55
N ASP A 29 2.53 1.35 -17.68
CA ASP A 29 1.21 1.06 -18.24
C ASP A 29 0.05 1.36 -17.26
N GLY A 30 0.39 1.59 -15.99
CA GLY A 30 -0.53 1.95 -14.92
C GLY A 30 -1.51 0.84 -14.53
N LYS A 31 -1.33 -0.42 -14.96
CA LYS A 31 -2.14 -1.56 -14.51
C LYS A 31 -1.70 -2.08 -13.15
N PHE A 32 -0.42 -1.94 -12.86
CA PHE A 32 0.19 -2.32 -11.59
C PHE A 32 0.63 -1.09 -10.82
N HIS A 33 0.56 -1.22 -9.50
CA HIS A 33 0.89 -0.15 -8.57
C HIS A 33 1.68 -0.70 -7.41
N ILE A 34 2.71 0.02 -7.00
CA ILE A 34 3.35 -0.24 -5.71
C ILE A 34 2.56 0.54 -4.65
N ILE A 35 2.18 -0.16 -3.58
CA ILE A 35 1.43 0.41 -2.47
C ILE A 35 2.20 0.26 -1.17
N HIS A 36 2.07 1.23 -0.26
CA HIS A 36 2.38 1.05 1.15
C HIS A 36 1.07 0.87 1.93
N ALA A 37 0.85 -0.30 2.49
CA ALA A 37 -0.38 -0.63 3.21
C ALA A 37 -0.28 -0.21 4.69
N ILE A 38 -1.29 0.51 5.18
CA ILE A 38 -1.37 0.99 6.57
C ILE A 38 -2.71 0.63 7.21
N SER A 39 -2.73 0.63 8.54
CA SER A 39 -3.95 0.58 9.35
C SER A 39 -4.13 1.89 10.11
N SER A 40 -5.38 2.30 10.38
CA SER A 40 -5.65 3.44 11.28
C SER A 40 -5.38 3.16 12.75
N GLU A 41 -5.31 1.88 13.15
CA GLU A 41 -5.13 1.48 14.56
C GLU A 41 -3.94 0.55 14.79
N GLN A 42 -3.51 -0.21 13.79
CA GLN A 42 -2.45 -1.19 13.91
C GLN A 42 -1.19 -0.67 13.23
N GLY A 43 -0.34 0.01 14.01
CA GLY A 43 1.08 -0.18 13.77
C GLY A 43 1.44 -1.60 14.23
N LEU A 44 2.49 -2.21 13.69
CA LEU A 44 3.16 -3.40 14.29
C LEU A 44 3.77 -3.09 15.69
N ALA A 45 3.28 -2.07 16.37
CA ALA A 45 3.62 -1.67 17.72
C ALA A 45 2.36 -1.88 18.58
N ILE A 46 2.54 -2.52 19.72
CA ILE A 46 1.53 -2.98 20.67
C ILE A 46 0.66 -1.82 21.24
N ASN A 47 0.95 -0.58 20.88
CA ASN A 47 0.21 0.62 21.27
C ASN A 47 -0.47 1.28 20.06
N LYS A 48 -1.72 1.72 20.26
CA LYS A 48 -2.46 2.57 19.30
C LYS A 48 -1.66 3.84 19.02
N CYS A 49 -0.94 3.86 17.89
CA CYS A 49 -0.23 5.03 17.41
C CYS A 49 -0.95 5.56 16.19
N THR A 50 -1.26 6.85 16.16
CA THR A 50 -1.77 7.52 14.96
C THR A 50 -0.76 7.38 13.83
N SER A 51 -1.24 7.05 12.64
CA SER A 51 -0.40 6.95 11.43
C SER A 51 0.41 8.26 11.23
N PRO A 52 1.72 8.17 10.95
CA PRO A 52 2.56 9.36 10.76
C PRO A 52 2.11 10.21 9.55
N PHE A 53 1.35 9.62 8.63
CA PHE A 53 0.83 10.27 7.42
C PHE A 53 -0.36 11.20 7.68
N VAL A 54 -0.92 11.20 8.90
CA VAL A 54 -2.09 12.05 9.25
C VAL A 54 -1.71 13.52 9.46
N GLY A 55 -0.46 13.79 9.84
CA GLY A 55 -0.02 15.12 10.28
C GLY A 55 0.96 15.85 9.36
N ASP A 56 1.43 15.20 8.29
CA ASP A 56 2.43 15.76 7.39
C ASP A 56 2.30 15.15 5.99
N ARG A 57 2.91 15.79 5.00
CA ARG A 57 2.99 15.26 3.63
C ARG A 57 3.74 13.93 3.61
N PHE A 58 3.26 13.00 2.79
CA PHE A 58 3.82 11.66 2.66
C PHE A 58 5.32 11.71 2.36
N GLU A 59 5.72 12.52 1.38
CA GLU A 59 7.11 12.67 0.93
C GLU A 59 8.03 13.10 2.08
N LYS A 60 7.54 14.01 2.93
CA LYS A 60 8.27 14.54 4.09
C LYS A 60 8.36 13.56 5.24
N VAL A 61 7.42 12.61 5.35
CA VAL A 61 7.50 11.51 6.31
C VAL A 61 8.51 10.47 5.82
N VAL A 62 8.36 9.99 4.58
CA VAL A 62 9.16 8.86 4.09
C VAL A 62 10.60 9.22 3.79
N SER A 63 10.92 10.46 3.39
CA SER A 63 12.30 10.92 3.18
C SER A 63 13.19 10.83 4.43
N LYS A 64 12.58 10.69 5.62
CA LYS A 64 13.30 10.47 6.89
C LYS A 64 13.58 8.99 7.17
N TRP A 65 12.97 8.08 6.41
CA TRP A 65 13.12 6.64 6.56
C TRP A 65 14.25 6.16 5.64
N ASP A 66 14.95 5.10 6.03
CA ASP A 66 15.98 4.51 5.15
C ASP A 66 15.31 3.66 4.06
N ILE A 67 14.52 2.68 4.49
CA ILE A 67 13.80 1.73 3.64
C ILE A 67 12.38 1.56 4.17
N MET A 68 11.43 1.46 3.25
CA MET A 68 10.07 1.01 3.55
C MET A 68 9.73 -0.24 2.76
N SER A 69 8.72 -0.95 3.25
CA SER A 69 8.11 -2.09 2.59
C SER A 69 6.86 -1.63 1.84
N GLY A 70 6.69 -2.13 0.61
CA GLY A 70 5.48 -1.99 -0.17
C GLY A 70 5.06 -3.33 -0.78
N SER A 71 3.96 -3.32 -1.52
CA SER A 71 3.49 -4.48 -2.28
C SER A 71 3.11 -4.03 -3.68
N LEU A 72 3.39 -4.85 -4.69
CA LEU A 72 2.86 -4.70 -6.04
C LEU A 72 1.44 -5.25 -6.09
N VAL A 73 0.50 -4.47 -6.61
CA VAL A 73 -0.90 -4.86 -6.79
C VAL A 73 -1.42 -4.42 -8.15
N SER A 74 -2.35 -5.19 -8.71
CA SER A 74 -3.21 -4.75 -9.80
C SER A 74 -4.67 -4.88 -9.38
N TYR A 75 -5.34 -3.73 -9.23
CA TYR A 75 -6.75 -3.70 -8.87
C TYR A 75 -7.64 -4.17 -10.02
N SER A 76 -7.27 -3.82 -11.26
CA SER A 76 -7.98 -4.22 -12.47
C SER A 76 -7.90 -5.72 -12.73
N GLU A 77 -6.73 -6.33 -12.50
CA GLU A 77 -6.53 -7.77 -12.70
C GLU A 77 -6.85 -8.61 -11.45
N GLY A 78 -7.04 -7.94 -10.30
CA GLY A 78 -7.25 -8.61 -9.03
C GLY A 78 -6.02 -9.39 -8.53
N LYS A 79 -4.82 -8.96 -8.92
CA LYS A 79 -3.55 -9.58 -8.54
C LYS A 79 -2.87 -8.87 -7.38
N GLY A 80 -2.27 -9.64 -6.48
CA GLY A 80 -1.57 -9.14 -5.30
C GLY A 80 -2.50 -8.56 -4.25
N ARG A 81 -1.96 -8.36 -3.05
CA ARG A 81 -2.72 -7.89 -1.88
C ARG A 81 -1.84 -7.07 -0.96
N GLY A 82 -2.37 -5.98 -0.39
CA GLY A 82 -1.71 -5.23 0.68
C GLY A 82 -1.97 -5.83 2.07
N ALA A 83 -0.98 -5.78 2.96
CA ALA A 83 -1.06 -6.34 4.32
C ALA A 83 -2.17 -5.71 5.20
N PHE A 84 -2.62 -4.50 4.85
CA PHE A 84 -3.64 -3.73 5.56
C PHE A 84 -4.62 -3.07 4.58
N PRO A 85 -5.84 -2.71 5.00
CA PRO A 85 -6.88 -2.24 4.08
C PRO A 85 -6.64 -0.87 3.45
N THR A 86 -5.85 0.02 4.06
CA THR A 86 -5.57 1.34 3.49
C THR A 86 -4.29 1.27 2.66
N HIS A 87 -4.41 1.36 1.35
CA HIS A 87 -3.32 1.33 0.41
C HIS A 87 -2.94 2.74 -0.01
N LEU A 88 -1.76 3.20 0.38
CA LEU A 88 -1.15 4.41 -0.15
C LEU A 88 -0.50 4.05 -1.49
N VAL A 89 -1.08 4.50 -2.60
CA VAL A 89 -0.59 4.22 -3.96
C VAL A 89 0.56 5.15 -4.28
N LEU A 90 1.72 4.57 -4.61
CA LEU A 90 2.97 5.31 -4.70
C LEU A 90 3.40 5.53 -6.14
N GLU A 91 3.97 6.70 -6.39
CA GLU A 91 4.80 6.96 -7.56
C GLU A 91 6.25 6.79 -7.12
N ILE A 92 6.86 5.66 -7.51
CA ILE A 92 8.19 5.26 -7.10
C ILE A 92 9.11 5.33 -8.33
N PRO A 93 10.16 6.16 -8.31
CA PRO A 93 11.21 6.08 -9.30
C PRO A 93 11.83 4.68 -9.26
N TYR A 94 11.97 4.03 -10.41
CA TYR A 94 12.38 2.62 -10.47
C TYR A 94 13.72 2.37 -9.77
N GLN A 95 14.62 3.36 -9.78
CA GLN A 95 15.90 3.31 -9.08
C GLN A 95 15.80 3.25 -7.54
N ASN A 96 14.63 3.52 -6.95
CA ASN A 96 14.39 3.38 -5.51
C ASN A 96 14.09 1.93 -5.10
N ILE A 97 13.86 1.01 -6.04
CA ILE A 97 13.56 -0.40 -5.74
C ILE A 97 14.86 -1.12 -5.36
N LEU A 98 14.94 -1.57 -4.10
CA LEU A 98 16.09 -2.32 -3.58
C LEU A 98 15.96 -3.82 -3.84
N GLY A 99 14.76 -4.35 -3.71
CA GLY A 99 14.51 -5.77 -3.89
C GLY A 99 13.03 -6.12 -3.95
N THR A 100 12.74 -7.28 -4.53
CA THR A 100 11.39 -7.73 -4.89
C THR A 100 11.24 -9.18 -4.46
N HIS A 101 10.22 -9.46 -3.65
CA HIS A 101 10.04 -10.76 -3.01
C HIS A 101 8.59 -11.22 -3.16
N PHE A 102 8.38 -12.48 -3.56
CA PHE A 102 7.03 -13.04 -3.77
C PHE A 102 6.21 -13.18 -2.47
N ALA A 103 6.86 -13.08 -1.32
CA ALA A 103 6.24 -13.14 0.01
C ALA A 103 6.90 -12.12 0.97
N ASP A 104 6.27 -11.90 2.13
CA ASP A 104 6.84 -11.13 3.25
C ASP A 104 8.17 -11.76 3.70
N VAL A 105 9.25 -10.98 3.66
CA VAL A 105 10.62 -11.39 4.03
C VAL A 105 11.04 -10.87 5.40
N CYS A 106 10.08 -10.44 6.22
CA CYS A 106 10.27 -9.98 7.58
C CYS A 106 11.40 -8.95 7.68
N PHE A 107 11.38 -7.96 6.77
CA PHE A 107 12.48 -7.01 6.64
C PHE A 107 12.75 -6.27 7.96
N PRO A 108 14.01 -6.25 8.44
CA PRO A 108 14.35 -5.63 9.70
C PRO A 108 14.35 -4.09 9.59
N ASN A 109 13.20 -3.45 9.80
CA ASN A 109 13.15 -1.99 9.80
C ASN A 109 13.94 -1.39 11.00
N HIS A 110 14.69 -0.33 10.73
CA HIS A 110 15.55 0.35 11.72
C HIS A 110 14.89 1.56 12.40
N ALA A 111 13.60 1.78 12.20
CA ALA A 111 12.89 2.94 12.74
C ALA A 111 12.76 2.88 14.27
N GLY A 112 13.79 3.34 14.99
CA GLY A 112 13.75 3.72 16.41
C GLY A 112 13.39 2.63 17.43
N LYS A 113 13.22 1.36 17.04
CA LYS A 113 12.84 0.26 17.94
C LYS A 113 14.06 -0.32 18.66
N SER A 114 14.06 -0.34 20.00
CA SER A 114 14.97 -1.21 20.74
C SER A 114 14.42 -2.64 20.74
N SER A 115 15.18 -3.54 20.13
CA SER A 115 15.03 -5.01 20.04
C SER A 115 13.62 -5.57 19.81
N LEU A 116 13.42 -6.09 18.60
CA LEU A 116 12.23 -6.81 18.14
C LEU A 116 11.98 -8.14 18.89
N PHE A 117 13.01 -8.69 19.55
CA PHE A 117 12.93 -9.93 20.32
C PHE A 117 11.89 -9.92 21.46
N CYS A 118 11.50 -8.74 21.97
CA CYS A 118 10.50 -8.65 23.04
C CYS A 118 9.06 -8.80 22.54
N ASN A 119 8.79 -8.56 21.24
CA ASN A 119 7.42 -8.52 20.72
C ASN A 119 6.86 -9.88 20.29
N PHE A 120 7.73 -10.87 20.00
CA PHE A 120 7.28 -12.19 19.56
C PHE A 120 7.00 -13.16 20.71
N PHE A 121 7.64 -12.98 21.88
CA PHE A 121 7.50 -13.85 23.05
C PHE A 121 6.72 -13.21 24.22
N GLY A 122 5.80 -12.28 23.94
CA GLY A 122 4.88 -11.77 24.96
C GLY A 122 5.51 -11.03 26.14
N ASN A 123 6.77 -10.59 26.04
CA ASN A 123 7.40 -9.84 27.13
C ASN A 123 6.99 -8.36 27.05
N LEU A 124 5.99 -8.04 27.87
CA LEU A 124 5.26 -6.76 28.03
C LEU A 124 6.11 -5.53 28.44
N CYS A 125 7.44 -5.61 28.45
CA CYS A 125 8.26 -4.53 28.99
C CYS A 125 8.66 -3.51 27.91
N GLY A 126 7.81 -2.50 27.74
CA GLY A 126 8.23 -1.09 27.81
C GLY A 126 9.13 -0.50 26.73
N ASN A 127 9.41 -1.17 25.61
CA ASN A 127 10.28 -0.60 24.57
C ASN A 127 9.51 0.37 23.66
N LYS A 128 9.39 1.62 24.10
CA LYS A 128 8.93 2.74 23.25
C LYS A 128 9.90 2.90 22.08
N ALA A 129 9.37 3.11 20.87
CA ALA A 129 10.18 3.57 19.75
C ALA A 129 10.86 4.89 20.16
N THR A 130 12.17 4.86 20.33
CA THR A 130 12.96 5.99 20.86
C THR A 130 13.28 7.03 19.78
N GLY A 131 13.02 6.70 18.51
CA GLY A 131 13.46 7.51 17.36
C GLY A 131 14.99 7.55 17.17
N LYS A 132 15.78 7.01 18.10
CA LYS A 132 17.25 7.03 18.06
C LYS A 132 17.78 5.82 17.31
N LEU A 133 18.56 6.06 16.26
CA LEU A 133 19.23 5.01 15.48
C LEU A 133 20.25 4.28 16.37
N LYS A 134 20.03 2.99 16.61
CA LYS A 134 21.00 2.11 17.28
C LYS A 134 21.67 1.23 16.23
N ARG A 135 23.01 1.25 16.15
CA ARG A 135 23.85 0.49 15.20
C ARG A 135 23.58 0.87 13.72
N PRO A 136 24.07 2.04 13.26
CA PRO A 136 23.75 2.59 11.94
C PRO A 136 24.07 1.65 10.77
N TYR A 137 25.14 0.85 10.88
CA TYR A 137 25.57 -0.07 9.82
C TYR A 137 24.86 -1.44 9.84
N SER A 138 24.15 -1.75 10.91
CA SER A 138 23.54 -3.08 11.04
C SER A 138 22.38 -3.32 10.07
N LEU A 139 21.82 -2.27 9.45
CA LEU A 139 20.85 -2.41 8.38
C LEU A 139 21.52 -2.92 7.10
N VAL A 140 22.66 -2.33 6.74
CA VAL A 140 23.44 -2.73 5.55
C VAL A 140 23.90 -4.17 5.66
N ASP A 141 24.40 -4.57 6.84
CA ASP A 141 24.79 -5.96 7.08
C ASP A 141 23.63 -6.94 6.93
N LYS A 142 22.45 -6.58 7.45
CA LYS A 142 21.25 -7.43 7.34
C LYS A 142 20.75 -7.51 5.91
N ILE A 143 20.78 -6.40 5.16
CA ILE A 143 20.45 -6.35 3.73
C ILE A 143 21.32 -7.34 2.96
N ASN A 144 22.64 -7.24 3.14
CA ASN A 144 23.58 -8.05 2.38
C ASN A 144 23.56 -9.53 2.80
N LYS A 145 23.30 -9.82 4.08
CA LYS A 145 23.25 -11.19 4.61
C LYS A 145 21.87 -11.83 4.56
N GLY A 146 20.82 -11.13 4.13
CA GLY A 146 19.45 -11.66 4.17
C GLY A 146 18.92 -11.93 5.58
N LYS A 147 19.43 -11.24 6.61
CA LYS A 147 19.07 -11.54 8.01
C LYS A 147 17.73 -10.92 8.40
N GLN A 148 16.75 -11.78 8.64
CA GLN A 148 15.37 -11.44 9.00
C GLN A 148 15.23 -10.84 10.40
N ALA A 149 14.10 -10.14 10.63
CA ALA A 149 13.78 -9.53 11.92
C ALA A 149 13.64 -10.54 13.08
N ASN A 150 13.26 -11.78 12.79
CA ASN A 150 13.16 -12.90 13.74
C ASN A 150 14.53 -13.56 14.04
N GLY A 151 15.61 -13.12 13.39
CA GLY A 151 16.95 -13.68 13.56
C GLY A 151 17.31 -14.82 12.59
N LEU A 152 16.36 -15.30 11.78
CA LEU A 152 16.60 -16.25 10.70
C LEU A 152 17.31 -15.57 9.51
N TYR A 153 17.76 -16.38 8.56
CA TYR A 153 18.38 -15.93 7.32
C TYR A 153 17.52 -16.37 6.14
N LEU A 154 17.35 -15.47 5.18
CA LEU A 154 17.00 -15.85 3.82
C LEU A 154 18.14 -16.67 3.22
N GLU A 155 17.84 -17.49 2.22
CA GLU A 155 18.87 -18.18 1.42
C GLU A 155 19.78 -17.19 0.67
N THR A 156 19.32 -15.95 0.53
CA THR A 156 19.89 -14.92 -0.35
C THR A 156 19.84 -13.52 0.30
N SER A 157 20.44 -12.52 -0.35
CA SER A 157 20.39 -11.13 0.12
C SER A 157 19.01 -10.48 -0.12
N TYR A 158 18.73 -9.38 0.59
CA TYR A 158 17.52 -8.59 0.33
C TYR A 158 17.55 -7.80 -1.00
N ARG A 159 18.68 -7.79 -1.72
CA ARG A 159 18.90 -7.04 -2.97
C ARG A 159 18.55 -7.85 -4.24
N ILE A 160 17.67 -8.83 -4.13
CA ILE A 160 17.18 -9.59 -5.28
C ILE A 160 16.17 -8.74 -6.02
N LEU A 161 16.40 -8.57 -7.33
CA LEU A 161 15.46 -7.94 -8.24
C LEU A 161 15.03 -9.00 -9.25
N GLU A 162 13.77 -9.38 -9.18
CA GLU A 162 13.12 -10.22 -10.18
C GLU A 162 12.76 -9.38 -11.39
N ASN A 163 12.64 -10.03 -12.56
CA ASN A 163 12.05 -9.37 -13.71
C ASN A 163 10.59 -9.03 -13.43
N PHE A 164 10.13 -7.86 -13.88
CA PHE A 164 8.74 -7.46 -13.66
C PHE A 164 7.73 -8.47 -14.21
N HIS A 165 7.98 -9.03 -15.41
CA HIS A 165 7.08 -10.00 -16.03
C HIS A 165 7.03 -11.31 -15.23
N ASP A 166 8.20 -11.87 -14.91
CA ASP A 166 8.31 -13.09 -14.11
C ASP A 166 7.68 -12.89 -12.72
N PHE A 167 7.85 -11.70 -12.14
CA PHE A 167 7.26 -11.35 -10.86
C PHE A 167 5.73 -11.36 -10.90
N ILE A 168 5.09 -10.73 -11.91
CA ILE A 168 3.62 -10.71 -12.01
C ILE A 168 3.01 -12.06 -12.40
N GLU A 169 3.80 -12.96 -12.99
CA GLU A 169 3.40 -14.35 -13.28
C GLU A 169 3.49 -15.23 -12.04
N GLY A 170 4.53 -15.04 -11.22
CA GLY A 170 4.72 -15.77 -9.96
C GLY A 170 3.91 -15.24 -8.77
N MET A 171 3.24 -14.09 -8.91
CA MET A 171 2.40 -13.52 -7.86
C MET A 171 1.15 -14.37 -7.58
N GLU A 172 1.03 -14.88 -6.36
CA GLU A 172 -0.20 -15.50 -5.89
C GLU A 172 -1.25 -14.46 -5.45
N PRO A 173 -2.54 -14.62 -5.81
CA PRO A 173 -3.59 -13.63 -5.48
C PRO A 173 -3.80 -13.38 -4.00
N ASP A 174 -3.60 -14.41 -3.15
CA ASP A 174 -3.92 -14.37 -1.72
C ASP A 174 -2.68 -14.14 -0.83
N ILE A 175 -1.48 -14.07 -1.42
CA ILE A 175 -0.22 -13.85 -0.70
C ILE A 175 0.24 -12.40 -0.88
N HIS A 176 0.64 -11.79 0.23
CA HIS A 176 1.29 -10.47 0.22
C HIS A 176 2.72 -10.60 -0.29
N ASN A 177 3.03 -9.95 -1.40
CA ASN A 177 4.40 -9.77 -1.85
C ASN A 177 5.05 -8.56 -1.15
N GLU A 178 6.37 -8.52 -1.14
CA GLU A 178 7.15 -7.45 -0.51
C GLU A 178 8.14 -6.83 -1.50
N ILE A 179 8.01 -5.51 -1.69
CA ILE A 179 8.93 -4.67 -2.45
C ILE A 179 9.66 -3.77 -1.45
N LEU A 180 10.98 -3.90 -1.39
CA LEU A 180 11.81 -3.06 -0.53
C LEU A 180 12.21 -1.80 -1.28
N ILE A 181 11.95 -0.64 -0.69
CA ILE A 181 12.06 0.65 -1.35
C ILE A 181 12.95 1.57 -0.52
N VAL A 182 14.03 2.09 -1.12
CA VAL A 182 14.89 3.10 -0.52
C VAL A 182 14.17 4.45 -0.55
N CYS A 183 13.97 5.06 0.62
CA CYS A 183 13.16 6.27 0.75
C CYS A 183 13.97 7.57 0.71
N LYS A 184 15.28 7.49 0.93
CA LYS A 184 16.18 8.65 0.88
C LYS A 184 16.53 8.99 -0.57
N PRO A 185 16.36 10.25 -1.02
CA PRO A 185 16.80 10.67 -2.33
C PRO A 185 18.33 10.87 -2.38
N ASN A 186 18.87 10.98 -3.59
CA ASN A 186 20.28 11.21 -3.90
C ASN A 186 21.22 10.11 -3.39
N ILE A 187 20.76 8.86 -3.37
CA ILE A 187 21.59 7.69 -3.08
C ILE A 187 21.82 6.92 -4.37
N LEU A 188 23.08 6.73 -4.74
CA LEU A 188 23.46 5.81 -5.81
C LEU A 188 23.48 4.38 -5.28
N ILE A 189 22.65 3.51 -5.86
CA ILE A 189 22.55 2.09 -5.44
C ILE A 189 23.28 1.16 -6.43
N ILE A 190 23.13 1.42 -7.73
CA ILE A 190 23.69 0.64 -8.84
C ILE A 190 24.37 1.62 -9.79
N GLU A 191 25.55 1.28 -10.29
CA GLU A 191 26.28 2.07 -11.27
C GLU A 191 25.48 2.23 -12.58
N ASP A 192 25.61 3.38 -13.25
CA ASP A 192 24.87 3.73 -14.48
C ASP A 192 23.33 3.68 -14.39
N VAL A 193 22.78 3.73 -13.17
CA VAL A 193 21.38 3.98 -12.87
C VAL A 193 21.28 5.34 -12.16
N PRO A 194 20.26 6.17 -12.43
CA PRO A 194 20.07 7.41 -11.69
C PRO A 194 20.07 7.17 -10.18
N SER A 195 20.55 8.15 -9.41
CA SER A 195 20.40 8.12 -7.95
C SER A 195 18.92 8.12 -7.58
N THR A 196 18.60 7.56 -6.41
CA THR A 196 17.24 7.56 -5.87
C THR A 196 16.64 8.96 -5.85
N ASP A 197 15.33 9.05 -6.04
CA ASP A 197 14.60 10.32 -6.05
C ASP A 197 13.43 10.29 -5.06
N GLU A 198 12.72 11.41 -4.93
CA GLU A 198 11.56 11.56 -4.07
C GLU A 198 10.44 10.59 -4.46
N ILE A 199 9.85 9.93 -3.45
CA ILE A 199 8.69 9.04 -3.61
C ILE A 199 7.43 9.81 -3.28
N LYS A 200 6.46 9.81 -4.18
CA LYS A 200 5.23 10.62 -4.04
C LYS A 200 4.00 9.77 -3.76
N LEU A 201 3.05 10.35 -3.03
CA LEU A 201 1.73 9.76 -2.87
C LEU A 201 0.84 10.16 -4.05
N LYS A 202 0.41 9.18 -4.85
CA LYS A 202 -0.42 9.41 -6.03
C LYS A 202 -1.92 9.31 -5.73
N ASP A 203 -2.31 8.31 -4.94
CA ASP A 203 -3.71 8.04 -4.61
C ASP A 203 -3.83 7.28 -3.28
N ILE A 204 -5.04 7.18 -2.75
CA ILE A 204 -5.39 6.29 -1.65
C ILE A 204 -6.52 5.38 -2.11
N VAL A 205 -6.27 4.08 -2.02
CA VAL A 205 -7.26 3.04 -2.25
C VAL A 205 -7.56 2.34 -0.94
N TYR A 206 -8.83 2.13 -0.62
CA TYR A 206 -9.26 1.40 0.56
C TYR A 206 -9.97 0.11 0.17
N ASP A 207 -9.40 -1.02 0.58
CA ASP A 207 -10.01 -2.34 0.45
C ASP A 207 -10.95 -2.60 1.64
N VAL A 208 -12.26 -2.53 1.37
CA VAL A 208 -13.29 -2.62 2.40
C VAL A 208 -13.36 -4.00 3.04
N ASP A 209 -13.03 -5.07 2.32
CA ASP A 209 -13.16 -6.44 2.86
C ASP A 209 -11.96 -6.87 3.68
N ASN A 210 -10.80 -6.25 3.43
CA ASN A 210 -9.62 -6.42 4.26
C ASN A 210 -9.72 -5.61 5.58
N ALA A 211 -10.82 -4.87 5.80
CA ALA A 211 -11.04 -4.06 6.99
C ALA A 211 -11.85 -4.76 8.08
N SER A 212 -11.45 -4.50 9.34
CA SER A 212 -12.29 -4.81 10.49
C SER A 212 -13.45 -3.83 10.56
N PHE A 213 -14.69 -4.34 10.61
CA PHE A 213 -15.91 -3.51 10.64
C PHE A 213 -15.90 -2.47 11.77
N LYS A 214 -15.30 -2.80 12.92
CA LYS A 214 -15.22 -1.91 14.09
C LYS A 214 -14.37 -0.65 13.84
N ASN A 215 -13.49 -0.69 12.83
CA ASN A 215 -12.49 0.34 12.58
C ASN A 215 -12.80 1.23 11.39
N ILE A 216 -13.77 0.86 10.55
CA ILE A 216 -14.07 1.52 9.28
C ILE A 216 -14.25 3.03 9.43
N LYS A 217 -15.04 3.50 10.40
CA LYS A 217 -15.22 4.94 10.62
C LYS A 217 -13.89 5.66 10.89
N LYS A 218 -12.99 5.04 11.66
CA LYS A 218 -11.67 5.59 11.97
C LYS A 218 -10.74 5.52 10.77
N ASP A 219 -10.78 4.42 10.02
CA ASP A 219 -10.02 4.25 8.76
C ASP A 219 -10.42 5.35 7.77
N VAL A 220 -11.72 5.53 7.52
CA VAL A 220 -12.25 6.54 6.59
C VAL A 220 -11.88 7.97 7.03
N LEU A 221 -11.94 8.28 8.33
CA LEU A 221 -11.47 9.57 8.85
C LEU A 221 -9.96 9.75 8.70
N THR A 222 -9.18 8.69 8.89
CA THR A 222 -7.73 8.70 8.73
C THR A 222 -7.36 8.95 7.27
N ILE A 223 -8.01 8.25 6.34
CA ILE A 223 -7.89 8.44 4.88
C ILE A 223 -8.19 9.88 4.51
N LYS A 224 -9.29 10.45 5.02
CA LYS A 224 -9.64 11.86 4.77
C LYS A 224 -8.51 12.80 5.18
N LYS A 225 -7.94 12.62 6.37
CA LYS A 225 -6.86 13.48 6.87
C LYS A 225 -5.59 13.34 6.04
N ILE A 226 -5.18 12.11 5.70
CA ILE A 226 -4.02 11.85 4.85
C ILE A 226 -4.25 12.49 3.47
N ALA A 227 -5.43 12.29 2.88
CA ALA A 227 -5.75 12.83 1.56
C ALA A 227 -5.70 14.36 1.53
N VAL A 228 -6.22 15.03 2.56
CA VAL A 228 -6.13 16.50 2.71
C VAL A 228 -4.68 16.94 2.89
N ALA A 229 -3.90 16.27 3.73
CA ALA A 229 -2.51 16.63 3.98
C ALA A 229 -1.62 16.50 2.73
N ASN A 230 -2.05 15.70 1.74
CA ASN A 230 -1.33 15.45 0.49
C ASN A 230 -1.99 16.09 -0.73
N ASP A 231 -2.94 17.02 -0.52
CA ASP A 231 -3.65 17.74 -1.58
C ASP A 231 -4.30 16.81 -2.64
N LEU A 232 -4.69 15.60 -2.24
CA LEU A 232 -5.35 14.65 -3.12
C LEU A 232 -6.74 15.17 -3.49
N LYS A 233 -7.13 14.97 -4.76
CA LYS A 233 -8.45 15.39 -5.25
C LYS A 233 -9.52 14.34 -4.94
N THR A 234 -9.13 13.08 -4.91
CA THR A 234 -10.01 11.92 -4.83
C THR A 234 -9.45 10.85 -3.92
N VAL A 235 -10.32 9.95 -3.48
CA VAL A 235 -9.97 8.69 -2.83
C VAL A 235 -10.88 7.59 -3.38
N THR A 236 -10.36 6.36 -3.45
CA THR A 236 -11.05 5.22 -4.04
C THR A 236 -11.35 4.16 -2.97
N PHE A 237 -12.56 3.62 -2.98
CA PHE A 237 -12.99 2.51 -2.13
C PHE A 237 -13.36 1.33 -3.01
N ILE A 238 -12.84 0.14 -2.67
CA ILE A 238 -13.09 -1.12 -3.37
C ILE A 238 -13.88 -2.05 -2.46
N PHE A 239 -14.93 -2.67 -3.02
CA PHE A 239 -15.84 -3.59 -2.37
C PHE A 239 -15.80 -4.92 -3.14
N ASN A 240 -15.35 -6.00 -2.53
CA ASN A 240 -15.36 -7.34 -3.09
C ASN A 240 -16.63 -8.07 -2.66
N ASN A 241 -17.56 -8.26 -3.60
CA ASN A 241 -18.74 -9.08 -3.39
C ASN A 241 -18.36 -10.56 -3.55
N LYS A 242 -18.60 -11.42 -2.56
CA LYS A 242 -18.56 -12.86 -2.82
C LYS A 242 -19.71 -13.20 -3.79
N ARG A 243 -19.40 -13.97 -4.84
CA ARG A 243 -20.14 -14.28 -6.10
C ARG A 243 -21.62 -14.70 -5.96
N VAL A 244 -22.19 -14.80 -4.76
CA VAL A 244 -23.46 -15.52 -4.51
C VAL A 244 -24.39 -14.82 -3.50
N ILE A 245 -23.97 -13.76 -2.81
CA ILE A 245 -24.81 -13.11 -1.78
C ILE A 245 -25.08 -11.66 -2.18
N PRO A 246 -26.35 -11.17 -2.14
CA PRO A 246 -26.63 -9.76 -2.36
C PRO A 246 -25.76 -8.93 -1.43
N PHE A 247 -25.26 -7.80 -1.96
CA PHE A 247 -24.50 -6.78 -1.23
C PHE A 247 -24.96 -6.71 0.22
N GLU A 248 -24.13 -7.26 1.12
CA GLU A 248 -24.57 -7.55 2.47
C GLU A 248 -24.98 -6.23 3.13
N LYS A 249 -25.96 -6.25 4.02
CA LYS A 249 -26.36 -5.09 4.85
C LYS A 249 -25.13 -4.35 5.44
N LYS A 250 -24.06 -5.10 5.71
CA LYS A 250 -22.73 -4.61 6.09
C LYS A 250 -22.14 -3.61 5.09
N HIS A 251 -22.04 -3.93 3.80
CA HIS A 251 -21.45 -3.04 2.79
C HIS A 251 -22.26 -1.77 2.59
N ILE A 252 -23.59 -1.83 2.68
CA ILE A 252 -24.46 -0.65 2.66
C ILE A 252 -24.13 0.28 3.83
N CYS A 253 -24.09 -0.25 5.06
CA CYS A 253 -23.74 0.53 6.23
C CYS A 253 -22.36 1.20 6.10
N ILE A 254 -21.37 0.49 5.55
CA ILE A 254 -20.03 1.03 5.32
C ILE A 254 -20.06 2.15 4.30
N TYR A 255 -20.76 1.94 3.20
CA TYR A 255 -20.90 2.92 2.14
C TYR A 255 -21.57 4.21 2.63
N ASP A 256 -22.61 4.10 3.46
CA ASP A 256 -23.26 5.25 4.06
C ASP A 256 -22.35 5.97 5.07
N GLU A 257 -21.53 5.26 5.85
CA GLU A 257 -20.51 5.89 6.70
C GLU A 257 -19.46 6.67 5.87
N ILE A 258 -19.05 6.13 4.72
CA ILE A 258 -18.16 6.85 3.79
C ILE A 258 -18.84 8.13 3.28
N ARG A 259 -20.11 8.05 2.89
CA ARG A 259 -20.90 9.21 2.41
C ARG A 259 -21.10 10.30 3.46
N LYS A 260 -21.23 9.92 4.73
CA LYS A 260 -21.28 10.90 5.84
C LYS A 260 -19.98 11.69 5.99
N ILE A 261 -18.84 11.17 5.51
CA ILE A 261 -17.53 11.83 5.63
C ILE A 261 -17.11 12.54 4.34
N PHE A 262 -17.37 11.92 3.19
CA PHE A 262 -16.92 12.39 1.88
C PHE A 262 -18.04 13.00 1.02
N GLY A 263 -19.30 12.84 1.39
CA GLY A 263 -20.43 13.27 0.59
C GLY A 263 -20.85 12.26 -0.47
N ALA A 264 -21.48 12.73 -1.54
CA ALA A 264 -21.82 11.88 -2.68
C ALA A 264 -20.56 11.45 -3.44
N PRO A 265 -20.50 10.20 -3.95
CA PRO A 265 -19.41 9.79 -4.83
C PRO A 265 -19.43 10.59 -6.13
N ILE A 266 -18.25 10.80 -6.71
CA ILE A 266 -18.12 11.32 -8.08
C ILE A 266 -18.23 10.21 -9.12
N TYR A 267 -17.96 8.96 -8.73
CA TYR A 267 -18.11 7.76 -9.54
C TYR A 267 -18.47 6.55 -8.67
N SER A 268 -19.27 5.64 -9.20
CA SER A 268 -19.65 4.39 -8.56
C SER A 268 -19.96 3.34 -9.62
N SER A 269 -19.45 2.11 -9.46
CA SER A 269 -19.75 1.00 -10.38
C SER A 269 -20.95 0.14 -9.97
N PHE A 270 -21.53 0.38 -8.78
CA PHE A 270 -22.64 -0.41 -8.25
C PHE A 270 -23.80 -0.54 -9.27
N LYS A 271 -24.04 -1.76 -9.77
CA LYS A 271 -25.14 -2.06 -10.71
C LYS A 271 -26.48 -2.22 -9.98
N GLN A 272 -27.28 -1.16 -9.96
CA GLN A 272 -28.76 -1.05 -10.04
C GLN A 272 -29.72 -1.96 -9.23
N ARG A 273 -29.29 -3.03 -8.55
CA ARG A 273 -30.21 -4.00 -7.94
C ARG A 273 -30.38 -3.92 -6.43
N LEU A 274 -29.74 -2.96 -5.77
CA LEU A 274 -29.87 -2.79 -4.33
C LEU A 274 -30.37 -1.38 -4.01
N VAL A 275 -31.51 -1.38 -3.32
CA VAL A 275 -32.17 -0.23 -2.69
C VAL A 275 -33.11 0.53 -3.64
N THR A 276 -34.39 0.16 -3.53
CA THR A 276 -35.58 0.75 -4.16
C THR A 276 -35.79 2.24 -3.85
N GLU A 277 -34.98 2.89 -3.02
CA GLU A 277 -35.20 4.29 -2.60
C GLU A 277 -33.94 5.19 -2.58
N ASN A 278 -32.82 4.77 -3.15
CA ASN A 278 -31.68 5.68 -3.33
C ASN A 278 -31.58 6.10 -4.80
N ASN A 279 -31.59 7.42 -5.05
CA ASN A 279 -31.40 8.07 -6.35
C ASN A 279 -29.98 7.83 -6.92
N PHE A 280 -29.60 6.57 -7.15
CA PHE A 280 -28.38 6.13 -7.85
C PHE A 280 -28.45 6.41 -9.36
N LEU A 281 -29.64 6.76 -9.84
CA LEU A 281 -29.89 7.19 -11.21
C LEU A 281 -29.46 8.64 -11.34
N ASN A 282 -28.24 8.88 -11.81
CA ASN A 282 -28.04 9.79 -12.95
C ASN A 282 -26.60 9.72 -13.47
N LYS A 283 -26.44 8.79 -14.42
CA LYS A 283 -25.33 8.58 -15.35
C LYS A 283 -24.05 8.01 -14.74
N PRO A 284 -23.43 6.98 -15.34
CA PRO A 284 -22.00 6.77 -15.19
C PRO A 284 -21.33 8.04 -15.70
N ARG A 285 -21.03 8.98 -14.80
CA ARG A 285 -20.07 10.02 -15.11
C ARG A 285 -18.76 9.27 -15.24
N LYS A 286 -18.30 9.01 -16.47
CA LYS A 286 -16.87 8.83 -16.68
C LYS A 286 -16.23 10.05 -16.01
N ALA A 287 -15.70 9.90 -14.80
CA ALA A 287 -14.99 11.01 -14.20
C ALA A 287 -13.79 11.19 -15.11
N VAL A 288 -13.75 12.32 -15.80
CA VAL A 288 -12.60 12.69 -16.62
C VAL A 288 -11.39 12.65 -15.69
N GLY A 289 -10.45 11.74 -15.96
CA GLY A 289 -9.27 11.53 -15.11
C GLY A 289 -9.33 10.35 -14.13
N LEU A 290 -10.43 9.59 -14.02
CA LEU A 290 -10.38 8.28 -13.38
C LEU A 290 -9.74 7.29 -14.35
N SER A 291 -8.46 6.98 -14.14
CA SER A 291 -7.76 5.96 -14.92
C SER A 291 -8.46 4.62 -14.78
N ASN A 292 -8.61 3.89 -15.89
CA ASN A 292 -9.12 2.51 -15.91
C ASN A 292 -8.35 1.55 -14.97
N ALA A 293 -7.17 1.95 -14.49
CA ALA A 293 -6.28 1.25 -13.58
C ALA A 293 -6.97 0.64 -12.33
N TYR A 294 -7.98 1.32 -11.79
CA TYR A 294 -8.68 0.85 -10.58
C TYR A 294 -9.96 0.07 -10.90
N HIS A 295 -10.43 0.08 -12.15
CA HIS A 295 -11.68 -0.58 -12.50
C HIS A 295 -11.44 -2.09 -12.60
N PRO A 296 -12.07 -2.92 -11.75
CA PRO A 296 -11.91 -4.36 -11.80
C PRO A 296 -12.43 -4.88 -13.15
N LEU A 297 -11.60 -5.63 -13.86
CA LEU A 297 -11.99 -6.36 -15.07
C LEU A 297 -12.50 -7.74 -14.62
N GLY A 298 -13.81 -7.98 -14.72
CA GLY A 298 -14.37 -9.34 -14.65
C GLY A 298 -14.50 -9.99 -13.26
N LEU A 299 -14.31 -9.25 -12.17
CA LEU A 299 -14.50 -9.74 -10.81
C LEU A 299 -15.73 -9.07 -10.17
N ASN A 300 -16.35 -9.71 -9.17
CA ASN A 300 -17.49 -9.15 -8.43
C ASN A 300 -17.05 -8.01 -7.51
N ARG A 301 -16.31 -7.05 -8.04
CA ARG A 301 -15.75 -5.94 -7.30
C ARG A 301 -16.47 -4.69 -7.75
N ASP A 302 -16.94 -3.93 -6.79
CA ASP A 302 -17.46 -2.61 -7.01
C ASP A 302 -16.47 -1.57 -6.51
N ILE A 303 -16.47 -0.41 -7.16
CA ILE A 303 -15.65 0.72 -6.78
C ILE A 303 -16.52 1.96 -6.58
N ALA A 304 -16.12 2.77 -5.62
CA ALA A 304 -16.69 4.09 -5.41
C ALA A 304 -15.58 5.10 -5.20
N VAL A 305 -15.65 6.20 -5.92
CA VAL A 305 -14.64 7.27 -5.88
C VAL A 305 -15.31 8.51 -5.34
N PHE A 306 -14.66 9.13 -4.36
CA PHE A 306 -15.16 10.30 -3.68
C PHE A 306 -14.21 11.47 -3.83
N SER A 307 -14.76 12.68 -3.89
CA SER A 307 -13.94 13.89 -3.81
C SER A 307 -13.48 14.10 -2.37
N VAL A 308 -12.20 14.42 -2.19
CA VAL A 308 -11.65 14.80 -0.87
C VAL A 308 -12.32 16.06 -0.34
N ASN A 309 -12.78 16.96 -1.19
CA ASN A 309 -13.49 18.19 -0.79
C ASN A 309 -15.03 18.08 -0.92
N GLY A 310 -15.56 16.86 -1.07
CA GLY A 310 -17.00 16.64 -1.13
C GLY A 310 -17.71 17.10 0.14
N LYS A 311 -18.92 17.66 -0.02
CA LYS A 311 -19.77 18.10 1.09
C LYS A 311 -20.41 16.88 1.75
N PRO A 312 -20.17 16.64 3.05
CA PRO A 312 -20.85 15.59 3.81
C PRO A 312 -22.37 15.62 3.58
N ILE A 313 -22.98 14.44 3.39
CA ILE A 313 -24.44 14.35 3.40
C ILE A 313 -24.88 14.32 4.86
N VAL A 314 -25.60 15.37 5.28
CA VAL A 314 -26.23 15.46 6.59
C VAL A 314 -27.73 15.27 6.37
N GLY A 315 -28.26 14.11 6.75
CA GLY A 315 -29.68 13.77 6.58
C GLY A 315 -30.00 12.40 7.17
N ASP A 316 -31.20 12.29 7.75
CA ASP A 316 -31.66 11.26 8.69
C ASP A 316 -31.38 9.82 8.28
N SER A 317 -31.10 8.99 9.29
CA SER A 317 -30.94 7.54 9.20
C SER A 317 -31.89 6.92 8.17
N VAL A 318 -31.31 6.25 7.17
CA VAL A 318 -32.04 5.36 6.26
C VAL A 318 -32.90 4.44 7.12
N LYS A 319 -34.22 4.63 7.07
CA LYS A 319 -35.16 3.70 7.69
C LYS A 319 -35.01 2.40 6.92
N VAL A 320 -34.41 1.40 7.56
CA VAL A 320 -34.44 0.02 7.08
C VAL A 320 -35.88 -0.44 7.24
N THR A 321 -36.68 -0.33 6.18
CA THR A 321 -37.99 -1.00 6.16
C THR A 321 -37.72 -2.49 6.00
N ASN A 322 -38.08 -3.25 7.04
CA ASN A 322 -37.98 -4.70 7.06
C ASN A 322 -39.14 -5.30 6.26
N ASP A 323 -39.10 -5.18 4.94
CA ASP A 323 -39.97 -5.98 4.08
C ASP A 323 -39.09 -6.98 3.33
N TRP A 324 -39.17 -8.23 3.80
CA TRP A 324 -38.52 -9.42 3.25
C TRP A 324 -39.15 -9.84 1.93
#